data_AF-A0A820RAX0-F1
#
_entry.id   AF-A0A820RAX0-F1
#
_cell.length_a   1.000
_cell.length_b   1.000
_cell.length_c   1.000
_cell.angle_alpha   90.00
_cell.angle_beta   90.00
_cell.angle_gamma   90.00
#
_symmetry.space_group_name_H-M   'P 1'
#
loop_
_entity.id
_entity.type
_entity.pdbx_description
1 polymer ?
#
loop_
_entity_poly.entity_id
_entity_poly.type
_entity_poly.pdbx_seq_one_letter_code
_entity_poly.pdbx_strand_id
1 'polypeptide(L)'
;HIHNSPTFTLQNIEILVLDEADRMLDEYYFEQMKEVINNCSRTRQTMLFSATMTDQIKDLIQVSLNRPIRLFIDDNQSVAPYLRQEFIRVREHREGDREAIVAALLTRTFHDRVIVFAQTK
;
A
#
# COMPACT_ATOMS: atom_id res chain seq x y z
N HIS A 1 -17.31 -11.21 -11.51
CA HIS A 1 -17.33 -12.67 -11.77
C HIS A 1 -18.16 -13.43 -10.75
N ILE A 2 -17.92 -13.22 -9.45
CA ILE A 2 -18.69 -13.82 -8.35
C ILE A 2 -20.21 -13.76 -8.59
N HIS A 3 -20.76 -12.59 -8.93
CA HIS A 3 -22.20 -12.43 -9.17
C HIS A 3 -22.69 -12.73 -10.60
N ASN A 4 -21.79 -12.73 -11.58
CA ASN A 4 -22.17 -12.72 -13.02
C ASN A 4 -21.83 -14.03 -13.74
N SER A 5 -21.32 -15.03 -13.03
CA SER A 5 -20.86 -16.30 -13.61
C SER A 5 -21.29 -17.47 -12.72
N PRO A 6 -22.38 -18.19 -13.06
CA PRO A 6 -22.96 -19.25 -12.20
C PRO A 6 -21.99 -20.39 -11.84
N THR A 7 -20.97 -20.61 -12.67
CA THR A 7 -19.95 -21.66 -12.47
C THR A 7 -18.72 -21.16 -11.72
N PHE A 8 -18.62 -19.86 -11.43
CA PHE A 8 -17.49 -19.29 -10.72
C PHE A 8 -17.75 -19.33 -9.21
N THR A 9 -16.93 -20.10 -8.49
CA THR A 9 -17.05 -20.26 -7.03
C THR A 9 -15.68 -20.15 -6.38
N LEU A 10 -15.65 -19.56 -5.19
CA LEU A 10 -14.46 -19.42 -4.35
C LEU A 10 -14.46 -20.42 -3.18
N GLN A 11 -15.43 -21.36 -3.15
CA GLN A 11 -15.58 -22.32 -2.06
C GLN A 11 -14.43 -23.32 -1.95
N ASN A 12 -13.68 -23.54 -3.03
CA ASN A 12 -12.54 -24.46 -3.03
C ASN A 12 -11.21 -23.75 -2.71
N ILE A 13 -11.24 -22.47 -2.33
CA ILE A 13 -10.03 -21.76 -1.90
C ILE A 13 -9.63 -22.24 -0.51
N GLU A 14 -8.46 -22.87 -0.44
CA GLU A 14 -7.86 -23.32 0.81
C GLU A 14 -6.97 -22.25 1.44
N ILE A 15 -6.41 -21.33 0.64
CA ILE A 15 -5.51 -20.27 1.10
C ILE A 15 -5.92 -18.94 0.48
N LEU A 16 -6.18 -17.94 1.33
CA LEU A 16 -6.43 -16.55 0.94
C LEU A 16 -5.30 -15.65 1.44
N VAL A 17 -4.69 -14.87 0.55
CA VAL A 17 -3.64 -13.90 0.88
C VAL A 17 -4.14 -12.50 0.58
N LEU A 18 -4.08 -11.62 1.60
CA LEU A 18 -4.38 -10.20 1.50
C LEU A 18 -3.06 -9.44 1.69
N ASP A 19 -2.48 -8.95 0.60
CA ASP A 19 -1.19 -8.25 0.61
C ASP A 19 -1.37 -6.74 0.37
N GLU A 20 -0.52 -5.91 0.98
CA GLU A 20 -0.65 -4.44 0.98
C GLU A 20 -2.07 -4.00 1.42
N ALA A 21 -2.59 -4.61 2.49
CA ALA A 21 -3.97 -4.44 2.92
C ALA A 21 -4.35 -2.99 3.26
N ASP A 22 -3.38 -2.18 3.67
CA ASP A 22 -3.57 -0.76 3.93
C ASP A 22 -3.86 0.04 2.65
N ARG A 23 -3.10 -0.22 1.58
CA ARG A 23 -3.37 0.39 0.27
C ARG A 23 -4.73 -0.03 -0.30
N MET A 24 -5.11 -1.30 -0.14
CA MET A 24 -6.41 -1.79 -0.61
C MET A 24 -7.60 -1.08 0.08
N LEU A 25 -7.41 -0.61 1.32
CA LEU A 25 -8.44 0.11 2.07
C LEU A 25 -8.50 1.60 1.69
N ASP A 26 -7.36 2.22 1.39
CA ASP A 26 -7.27 3.62 0.94
C ASP A 26 -7.97 3.83 -0.41
N GLU A 27 -7.98 2.82 -1.29
CA GLU A 27 -8.68 2.86 -2.58
C GLU A 27 -10.20 2.58 -2.47
N TYR A 28 -10.77 2.61 -1.26
CA TYR A 28 -12.20 2.36 -0.98
C TYR A 28 -12.70 0.95 -1.35
N TYR A 29 -11.82 -0.06 -1.47
CA TYR A 29 -12.25 -1.43 -1.83
C TYR A 29 -12.73 -2.28 -0.67
N PHE A 30 -13.01 -1.70 0.50
CA PHE A 30 -13.35 -2.46 1.70
C PHE A 30 -14.55 -3.38 1.51
N GLU A 31 -15.62 -2.88 0.86
CA GLU A 31 -16.83 -3.67 0.62
C GLU A 31 -16.59 -4.78 -0.40
N GLN A 32 -15.79 -4.51 -1.44
CA GLN A 32 -15.37 -5.50 -2.44
C GLN A 32 -14.52 -6.61 -1.81
N MET A 33 -13.60 -6.26 -0.91
CA MET A 33 -12.82 -7.24 -0.16
C MET A 33 -13.71 -8.11 0.73
N LYS A 34 -14.65 -7.50 1.47
CA LYS A 34 -15.64 -8.26 2.26
C LYS A 34 -16.41 -9.22 1.38
N GLU A 35 -16.84 -8.80 0.20
CA GLU A 35 -17.54 -9.68 -0.75
C GLU A 35 -16.69 -10.90 -1.11
N VAL A 36 -15.43 -10.69 -1.50
CA VAL A 36 -14.49 -11.79 -1.83
C VAL A 36 -14.30 -12.72 -0.63
N ILE A 37 -13.98 -12.15 0.55
CA ILE A 37 -13.74 -12.88 1.81
C ILE A 37 -14.95 -13.73 2.22
N ASN A 38 -16.16 -13.20 2.06
CA ASN A 38 -17.40 -13.88 2.40
C ASN A 38 -17.78 -14.99 1.41
N ASN A 39 -17.35 -14.89 0.15
CA ASN A 39 -17.58 -15.90 -0.87
C ASN A 39 -16.56 -17.06 -0.82
N CYS A 40 -15.40 -16.86 -0.19
CA CYS A 40 -14.42 -17.91 0.07
C CYS A 40 -14.88 -18.86 1.20
N SER A 41 -14.43 -20.12 1.18
CA SER A 41 -14.74 -21.09 2.24
C SER A 41 -14.24 -20.64 3.61
N ARG A 42 -15.01 -20.91 4.67
CA ARG A 42 -14.67 -20.58 6.07
C ARG A 42 -13.55 -21.44 6.65
N THR A 43 -13.26 -22.61 6.07
CA THR A 43 -12.22 -23.53 6.54
C THR A 43 -10.83 -23.22 5.97
N ARG A 44 -10.71 -22.14 5.19
CA ARG A 44 -9.44 -21.71 4.59
C ARG A 44 -8.46 -21.15 5.62
N GLN A 45 -7.19 -21.19 5.27
CA GLN A 45 -6.15 -20.38 5.90
C GLN A 45 -6.16 -18.98 5.27
N THR A 46 -6.18 -17.93 6.08
CA THR A 46 -6.04 -16.55 5.61
C THR A 46 -4.73 -15.95 6.14
N MET A 47 -3.97 -15.29 5.28
CA MET A 47 -2.79 -14.49 5.61
C MET A 47 -3.05 -13.04 5.23
N LEU A 48 -2.72 -12.10 6.13
CA LEU A 48 -2.88 -10.67 5.91
C LEU A 48 -1.54 -9.98 6.16
N PHE A 49 -1.05 -9.28 5.14
CA PHE A 49 0.16 -8.49 5.16
C PHE A 49 -0.20 -7.02 4.99
N SER A 50 0.34 -6.18 5.86
CA SER A 50 0.10 -4.74 5.88
C SER A 50 1.34 -4.06 6.44
N ALA A 51 1.76 -2.94 5.84
CA ALA A 51 2.87 -2.14 6.36
C ALA A 51 2.42 -1.29 7.55
N THR A 52 1.15 -0.88 7.56
CA THR A 52 0.57 -0.04 8.61
C THR A 52 -0.55 -0.73 9.36
N MET A 53 -0.85 -0.22 10.56
CA MET A 53 -1.94 -0.71 11.42
C MET A 53 -2.94 0.42 11.69
N THR A 54 -3.85 0.62 10.75
CA THR A 54 -4.99 1.56 10.86
C THR A 54 -6.19 0.87 11.53
N ASP A 55 -7.21 1.65 11.92
CA ASP A 55 -8.44 1.07 12.47
C ASP A 55 -9.21 0.24 11.43
N GLN A 56 -9.19 0.65 10.16
CA GLN A 56 -9.78 -0.14 9.07
C GLN A 56 -9.08 -1.49 8.89
N ILE A 57 -7.75 -1.57 9.09
CA ILE A 57 -7.02 -2.85 9.10
C ILE A 57 -7.48 -3.73 10.26
N LYS A 58 -7.72 -3.15 11.45
CA LYS A 58 -8.23 -3.91 12.59
C LYS A 58 -9.61 -4.51 12.29
N ASP A 59 -10.48 -3.76 11.62
CA ASP A 59 -11.79 -4.24 11.18
C ASP A 59 -11.65 -5.36 10.14
N LEU A 60 -10.75 -5.19 9.16
CA LEU A 60 -10.47 -6.22 8.15
C LEU A 60 -9.95 -7.51 8.79
N ILE A 61 -9.08 -7.41 9.80
CA ILE A 61 -8.59 -8.55 10.58
C ILE A 61 -9.76 -9.31 11.23
N GLN A 62 -10.73 -8.61 11.82
CA GLN A 62 -11.88 -9.25 12.47
C GLN A 62 -12.78 -10.00 11.49
N VAL A 63 -12.90 -9.52 10.25
CA VAL A 63 -13.74 -10.14 9.22
C VAL A 63 -13.02 -11.26 8.47
N SER A 64 -11.70 -11.14 8.27
CA SER A 64 -10.93 -12.02 7.38
C SER A 64 -10.21 -13.17 8.08
N LEU A 65 -9.86 -13.02 9.36
CA LEU A 65 -9.01 -13.94 10.11
C LEU A 65 -9.75 -14.58 11.29
N ASN A 66 -9.47 -15.86 11.53
CA ASN A 66 -9.96 -16.58 12.71
C ASN A 66 -8.79 -16.88 13.65
N ARG A 67 -8.78 -16.25 14.84
CA ARG A 67 -7.72 -16.40 15.86
C ARG A 67 -6.29 -16.28 15.28
N PRO A 68 -5.95 -15.16 14.62
CA PRO A 68 -4.65 -15.03 13.94
C PRO A 68 -3.49 -14.93 14.91
N ILE A 69 -2.36 -15.54 14.53
CA ILE A 69 -1.05 -15.22 15.10
C ILE A 69 -0.60 -13.90 14.49
N ARG A 70 -0.22 -12.92 15.31
CA ARG A 70 0.28 -11.63 14.85
C ARG A 70 1.79 -11.62 14.91
N LEU A 71 2.42 -11.37 13.77
CA LEU A 71 3.85 -11.17 13.66
C LEU A 71 4.08 -9.70 13.33
N PHE A 72 4.67 -8.96 14.28
CA PHE A 72 5.14 -7.61 14.06
C PHE A 72 6.64 -7.69 13.92
N ILE A 73 7.15 -7.16 12.82
CA ILE A 73 8.57 -6.86 12.71
C ILE A 73 8.67 -5.44 13.28
N ASP A 74 9.15 -5.32 14.51
CA ASP A 74 9.29 -4.02 15.18
C ASP A 74 10.02 -3.02 14.29
N ASP A 75 9.56 -1.78 14.40
CA ASP A 75 9.63 -0.78 13.35
C ASP A 75 11.07 -0.35 13.02
N ASN A 76 11.36 -0.33 11.72
CA ASN A 76 12.44 0.44 11.11
C ASN A 76 12.06 1.95 11.12
N GLN A 77 11.45 2.44 12.22
CA GLN A 77 11.02 3.84 12.42
C GLN A 77 12.20 4.81 12.38
N SER A 78 13.44 4.31 12.50
CA SER A 78 14.56 5.06 12.00
C SER A 78 14.48 5.05 10.48
N VAL A 79 14.19 6.22 9.89
CA VAL A 79 14.69 6.58 8.55
C VAL A 79 15.98 5.81 8.32
N ALA A 80 16.01 4.95 7.29
CA ALA A 80 17.11 4.02 7.10
C ALA A 80 18.43 4.75 7.41
N PRO A 81 19.34 4.21 8.23
CA PRO A 81 20.43 4.99 8.83
C PRO A 81 21.33 5.71 7.82
N TYR A 82 21.23 5.33 6.54
CA TYR A 82 21.96 5.89 5.42
C TYR A 82 21.09 6.69 4.42
N LEU A 83 19.80 6.92 4.71
CA LEU A 83 18.91 7.74 3.90
C LEU A 83 19.15 9.22 4.20
N ARG A 84 19.84 9.90 3.28
CA ARG A 84 20.03 11.35 3.31
C ARG A 84 18.82 12.05 2.71
N GLN A 85 18.14 12.86 3.50
CA GLN A 85 17.01 13.68 3.07
C GLN A 85 17.42 15.15 3.04
N GLU A 86 17.14 15.84 1.93
CA GLU A 86 17.46 17.26 1.75
C GLU A 86 16.26 18.02 1.23
N PHE A 87 16.12 19.28 1.66
CA PHE A 87 15.05 20.17 1.23
C PHE A 87 15.65 21.39 0.55
N ILE A 88 15.12 21.73 -0.63
CA ILE A 88 15.46 22.97 -1.32
C ILE A 88 14.29 23.93 -1.16
N ARG A 89 14.52 25.01 -0.41
CA ARG A 89 13.54 26.06 -0.21
C ARG A 89 13.45 26.93 -1.47
N VAL A 90 12.31 26.88 -2.14
CA VAL A 90 11.97 27.82 -3.22
C VAL A 90 11.41 29.09 -2.59
N ARG A 91 11.84 30.26 -3.08
CA ARG A 91 11.35 31.55 -2.59
C ARG A 91 9.89 31.72 -2.99
N GLU A 92 9.12 32.40 -2.15
CA GLU A 92 7.76 32.82 -2.45
C GLU A 92 7.74 33.66 -3.74
N HIS A 93 6.72 33.45 -4.58
CA HIS A 93 6.59 34.04 -5.91
C HIS A 93 7.63 33.57 -6.95
N ARG A 94 8.39 32.50 -6.65
CA ARG A 94 9.31 31.84 -7.59
C ARG A 94 9.01 30.36 -7.75
N GLU A 95 7.77 29.95 -7.51
CA GLU A 95 7.36 28.55 -7.58
C GLU A 95 7.54 27.96 -8.98
N GLY A 96 7.47 28.79 -10.03
CA GLY A 96 7.77 28.39 -11.41
C GLY A 96 9.24 28.07 -11.69
N ASP A 97 10.16 28.33 -10.74
CA ASP A 97 11.57 27.93 -10.88
C ASP A 97 11.79 26.45 -10.53
N ARG A 98 10.77 25.74 -9.99
CA ARG A 98 10.91 24.35 -9.51
C ARG A 98 11.45 23.42 -10.58
N GLU A 99 10.92 23.50 -11.80
CA GLU A 99 11.33 22.66 -12.93
C GLU A 99 12.79 22.93 -13.32
N ALA A 100 13.19 24.20 -13.34
CA ALA A 100 14.57 24.59 -13.63
C ALA A 100 15.54 24.14 -12.53
N ILE A 101 15.13 24.22 -11.26
CA ILE A 101 15.89 23.73 -10.11
C ILE A 101 16.07 22.21 -10.21
N VAL A 102 15.01 21.46 -10.48
CA VAL A 102 15.08 20.00 -10.65
C VAL A 102 16.00 19.65 -11.83
N ALA A 103 15.86 20.34 -12.98
CA ALA A 103 16.75 20.14 -14.12
C ALA A 103 18.22 20.41 -13.77
N ALA A 104 18.50 21.47 -13.01
CA ALA A 104 19.85 21.76 -12.53
C ALA A 104 20.40 20.67 -11.60
N LEU A 105 19.58 20.09 -10.73
CA LEU A 105 20.00 18.99 -9.84
C LEU A 105 20.33 17.72 -10.62
N LEU A 106 19.49 17.36 -11.59
CA LEU A 106 19.70 16.18 -12.44
C LEU A 106 20.91 16.33 -13.36
N THR A 107 21.19 17.55 -13.82
CA THR A 107 22.30 17.82 -14.76
C THR A 107 23.62 18.17 -14.08
N ARG A 108 23.66 18.36 -12.76
CA ARG A 108 24.87 18.80 -12.04
C ARG A 108 25.23 17.93 -10.85
N THR A 109 24.26 17.30 -10.20
CA THR A 109 24.49 16.56 -8.95
C THR A 109 24.11 15.09 -9.05
N PHE A 110 22.90 14.78 -9.50
CA PHE A 110 22.35 13.41 -9.50
C PHE A 110 22.22 12.88 -10.92
N HIS A 111 23.28 12.23 -11.42
CA HIS A 111 23.41 11.88 -12.84
C HIS A 111 23.18 10.40 -13.17
N ASP A 112 23.18 9.49 -12.18
CA ASP A 112 23.01 8.05 -12.40
C ASP A 112 21.79 7.54 -11.62
N ARG A 113 20.91 6.78 -12.30
CA ARG A 113 19.75 6.08 -11.74
C ARG A 113 18.89 6.94 -10.79
N VAL A 114 18.36 8.04 -11.33
CA VAL A 114 17.48 8.96 -10.59
C VAL A 114 16.02 8.73 -10.98
N ILE A 115 15.15 8.67 -9.97
CA ILE A 115 13.69 8.68 -10.14
C ILE A 115 13.19 10.05 -9.69
N VAL A 116 12.42 10.73 -10.55
CA VAL A 116 11.76 12.00 -10.21
C VAL A 116 10.26 11.76 -10.12
N PHE A 117 9.71 12.06 -8.96
CA PHE A 117 8.27 12.04 -8.73
C PHE A 117 7.70 13.44 -8.97
N ALA A 118 6.74 13.56 -9.88
CA ALA A 118 5.98 14.77 -10.14
C ALA A 118 4.49 14.44 -10.03
N GLN A 119 3.67 15.39 -9.57
CA GLN A 119 2.22 15.24 -9.67
C GLN A 119 1.80 15.27 -11.14
N THR A 120 1.16 14.21 -11.61
CA THR A 120 0.42 14.24 -12.86
C THR A 120 -0.85 15.08 -12.68
N LYS A 121 -1.19 15.89 -13.70
CA LYS A 121 -2.46 16.62 -13.77
C LYS A 121 -3.63 15.68 -13.99
#